data_AF-A0A512P9E4-F1
#
_entry.id   AF-A0A512P9E4-F1
#
_cell.length_a   1.000
_cell.length_b   1.000
_cell.length_c   1.000
_cell.angle_alpha   90.00
_cell.angle_beta   90.00
_cell.angle_gamma   90.00
#
_symmetry.space_group_name_H-M   'P 1'
#
loop_
_entity.id
_entity.type
_entity.pdbx_description
1 polymer ?
#
loop_
_entity_poly.entity_id
_entity_poly.type
_entity_poly.pdbx_seq_one_letter_code
_entity_poly.pdbx_strand_id
1 'polypeptide(L)'
;MDLKSASVAELLRLSASTLEVPPRCPTDWDARAELVSTISYALEDRGLDGESIIRFGLAHLFGAPILGTVAVALLVESHAPLLDGVEEVLDVAQWRRSMGLEGRTHELSEALGHASYLLNGWIAFAPLGELLRMEPPDRDRLDTWASAVDESTRASTDTYRWAVRRLLEPGLDEWDTTSLKMEYRYSVMAQGPNLPSQLLESVAIDSDRLAHALARKALTDDDERQEASWTSVRSGVLKQAKMLLGQGRCSEAAALFEFLISRAPADAWLRNNFAFCLITTRPSDAYALLREAQRLGFEPTALLLYNRACCATSETQKREVIFEANRHWLESLESVPVPAYVWRRSGSAFEGAETSDVRQELAAVASELALELGELHRAEIWRARLASVNAG
;
A
#
# COMPACT_ATOMS: atom_id res chain seq x y z
N MET A 1 0.58 -38.12 18.85
CA MET A 1 1.39 -37.47 19.91
C MET A 1 0.57 -37.54 21.20
N ASP A 2 1.15 -37.95 22.32
CA ASP A 2 0.46 -37.88 23.61
C ASP A 2 0.53 -36.44 24.15
N LEU A 3 -0.60 -35.74 24.15
CA LEU A 3 -0.68 -34.34 24.58
C LEU A 3 -0.36 -34.18 26.08
N LYS A 4 -0.48 -35.25 26.88
CA LYS A 4 -0.20 -35.21 28.32
C LYS A 4 1.30 -35.18 28.63
N SER A 5 2.14 -35.77 27.78
CA SER A 5 3.59 -35.80 27.97
C SER A 5 4.35 -34.75 27.15
N ALA A 6 3.70 -34.08 26.20
CA ALA A 6 4.33 -33.07 25.36
C ALA A 6 4.77 -31.83 26.16
N SER A 7 5.93 -31.27 25.80
CA SER A 7 6.41 -29.97 26.28
C SER A 7 5.55 -28.82 25.73
N VAL A 8 5.65 -27.65 26.36
CA VAL A 8 4.94 -26.43 25.90
C VAL A 8 5.36 -26.08 24.47
N ALA A 9 6.66 -26.15 24.15
CA ALA A 9 7.16 -25.88 22.81
C ALA A 9 6.59 -26.87 21.77
N GLU A 10 6.47 -28.16 22.08
CA GLU A 10 5.88 -29.16 21.17
C GLU A 10 4.40 -28.91 20.92
N LEU A 11 3.64 -28.55 21.96
CA LEU A 11 2.23 -28.19 21.83
C LEU A 11 2.03 -26.94 20.95
N LEU A 12 2.88 -25.93 21.13
CA LEU A 12 2.84 -24.71 20.32
C LEU A 12 3.28 -24.94 18.88
N ARG A 13 4.30 -25.78 18.62
CA ARG A 13 4.68 -26.18 17.25
C ARG A 13 3.56 -26.94 16.56
N LEU A 14 2.87 -27.84 17.27
CA LEU A 14 1.73 -28.56 16.70
C LEU A 14 0.57 -27.60 16.39
N SER A 15 0.32 -26.62 17.27
CA SER A 15 -0.69 -25.58 17.01
C SER A 15 -0.32 -24.76 15.78
N ALA A 16 0.93 -24.27 15.71
CA ALA A 16 1.41 -23.49 14.57
C ALA A 16 1.29 -24.25 13.24
N SER A 17 1.80 -25.48 13.18
CA SER A 17 1.73 -26.30 11.95
C SER A 17 0.30 -26.64 11.53
N THR A 18 -0.61 -26.83 12.50
CA THR A 18 -2.04 -27.03 12.24
C THR A 18 -2.70 -25.75 11.71
N LEU A 19 -2.24 -24.58 12.14
CA LEU A 19 -2.81 -23.29 11.75
C LEU A 19 -2.24 -22.73 10.44
N GLU A 20 -0.99 -23.06 10.11
CA GLU A 20 -0.28 -22.65 8.88
C GLU A 20 -0.92 -23.20 7.60
N VAL A 21 -1.44 -24.42 7.65
CA VAL A 21 -2.03 -25.09 6.49
C VAL A 21 -3.55 -24.95 6.57
N PRO A 22 -4.18 -24.11 5.73
CA PRO A 22 -5.64 -24.04 5.69
C PRO A 22 -6.23 -25.43 5.29
N PRO A 23 -7.34 -25.85 5.92
CA PRO A 23 -7.95 -27.14 5.63
C PRO A 23 -8.41 -27.25 4.18
N ARG A 24 -8.37 -28.44 3.57
CA ARG A 24 -8.69 -28.60 2.13
C ARG A 24 -10.18 -28.79 1.85
N CYS A 25 -10.96 -29.10 2.88
CA CYS A 25 -12.39 -29.37 2.80
C CYS A 25 -13.11 -28.65 3.94
N PRO A 26 -14.36 -28.18 3.75
CA PRO A 26 -15.14 -27.52 4.80
C PRO A 26 -15.25 -28.32 6.12
N THR A 27 -15.32 -29.66 6.04
CA THR A 27 -15.42 -30.55 7.21
C THR A 27 -14.16 -30.59 8.07
N ASP A 28 -13.01 -30.20 7.51
CA ASP A 28 -11.72 -30.26 8.20
C ASP A 28 -11.51 -29.04 9.12
N TRP A 29 -12.32 -27.99 8.99
CA TRP A 29 -12.29 -26.81 9.87
C TRP A 29 -12.69 -27.15 11.30
N ASP A 30 -13.69 -28.01 11.49
CA ASP A 30 -14.10 -28.45 12.84
C ASP A 30 -13.04 -29.33 13.48
N ALA A 31 -12.41 -30.22 12.73
CA ALA A 31 -11.32 -31.05 13.23
C ALA A 31 -10.08 -30.21 13.61
N ARG A 32 -9.76 -29.18 12.80
CA ARG A 32 -8.73 -28.18 13.13
C ARG A 32 -9.07 -27.46 14.45
N ALA A 33 -10.29 -26.96 14.57
CA ALA A 33 -10.73 -26.23 15.75
C ALA A 33 -10.68 -27.13 17.00
N GLU A 34 -11.19 -28.35 16.92
CA GLU A 34 -11.17 -29.33 18.01
C GLU A 34 -9.74 -29.66 18.46
N LEU A 35 -8.83 -29.91 17.52
CA LEU A 35 -7.42 -30.20 17.84
C LEU A 35 -6.75 -29.03 18.56
N VAL A 36 -6.87 -27.81 18.01
CA VAL A 36 -6.21 -26.64 18.60
C VAL A 36 -6.85 -26.25 19.94
N SER A 37 -8.17 -26.38 20.09
CA SER A 37 -8.84 -26.23 21.39
C SER A 37 -8.36 -27.26 22.41
N THR A 38 -8.17 -28.52 22.00
CA THR A 38 -7.61 -29.56 22.89
C THR A 38 -6.19 -29.21 23.34
N ILE A 39 -5.37 -28.64 22.45
CA ILE A 39 -4.03 -28.16 22.81
C ILE A 39 -4.12 -26.96 23.76
N SER A 40 -5.07 -26.05 23.54
CA SER A 40 -5.33 -24.92 24.44
C SER A 40 -5.62 -25.39 25.87
N TYR A 41 -6.54 -26.34 26.04
CA TYR A 41 -6.81 -26.95 27.35
C TYR A 41 -5.60 -27.66 27.94
N ALA A 42 -4.78 -28.32 27.13
CA ALA A 42 -3.54 -28.94 27.61
C ALA A 42 -2.52 -27.90 28.12
N LEU A 43 -2.48 -26.69 27.55
CA LEU A 43 -1.67 -25.58 28.06
C LEU A 43 -2.25 -25.03 29.38
N GLU A 44 -3.57 -24.94 29.49
CA GLU A 44 -4.27 -24.52 30.71
C GLU A 44 -4.02 -25.47 31.89
N ASP A 45 -4.06 -26.79 31.64
CA ASP A 45 -3.72 -27.83 32.63
C ASP A 45 -2.28 -27.66 33.17
N ARG A 46 -1.42 -26.94 32.45
CA ARG A 46 -0.03 -26.61 32.84
C ARG A 46 0.11 -25.24 33.51
N GLY A 47 -1.01 -24.57 33.80
CA GLY A 47 -1.05 -23.25 34.44
C GLY A 47 -0.75 -22.09 33.49
N LEU A 48 -0.92 -22.28 32.18
CA LEU A 48 -0.74 -21.25 31.17
C LEU A 48 -2.09 -20.73 30.67
N ASP A 49 -2.13 -19.51 30.16
CA ASP A 49 -3.31 -19.01 29.44
C ASP A 49 -3.29 -19.53 28.00
N GLY A 50 -3.81 -20.74 27.81
CA GLY A 50 -3.76 -21.46 26.53
C GLY A 50 -4.45 -20.70 25.39
N GLU A 51 -5.59 -20.07 25.67
CA GLU A 51 -6.31 -19.27 24.68
C GLU A 51 -5.49 -18.04 24.26
N SER A 52 -5.01 -17.24 25.22
CA SER A 52 -4.25 -16.03 24.91
C SER A 52 -2.94 -16.34 24.18
N ILE A 53 -2.24 -17.42 24.57
CA ILE A 53 -0.99 -17.82 23.90
C ILE A 53 -1.25 -18.17 22.44
N ILE A 54 -2.32 -18.92 22.14
CA ILE A 54 -2.66 -19.29 20.76
C ILE A 54 -3.13 -18.04 19.99
N ARG A 55 -4.11 -17.31 20.54
CA ARG A 55 -4.70 -16.11 19.92
C ARG A 55 -3.65 -15.06 19.57
N PHE A 56 -2.85 -14.68 20.55
CA PHE A 56 -1.94 -13.55 20.43
C PHE A 56 -0.54 -13.97 19.98
N GLY A 57 -0.05 -15.10 20.49
CA GLY A 57 1.26 -15.62 20.13
C GLY A 57 1.34 -16.10 18.68
N LEU A 58 0.24 -16.65 18.16
CA LEU A 58 0.12 -17.11 16.77
C LEU A 58 -0.80 -16.22 15.92
N ALA A 59 -1.02 -14.97 16.33
CA ALA A 59 -1.92 -14.01 15.67
C ALA A 59 -1.74 -13.90 14.13
N HIS A 60 -0.49 -13.96 13.67
CA HIS A 60 -0.14 -13.86 12.25
C HIS A 60 -0.70 -15.01 11.40
N LEU A 61 -0.89 -16.19 11.99
CA LEU A 61 -1.48 -17.36 11.32
C LEU A 61 -2.99 -17.22 11.09
N PHE A 62 -3.63 -16.24 11.72
CA PHE A 62 -5.04 -15.90 11.46
C PHE A 62 -5.16 -14.75 10.46
N GLY A 63 -4.43 -13.66 10.67
CA GLY A 63 -4.56 -12.46 9.85
C GLY A 63 -3.96 -12.57 8.45
N ALA A 64 -2.77 -13.19 8.32
CA ALA A 64 -2.03 -13.20 7.05
C ALA A 64 -2.75 -13.97 5.92
N PRO A 65 -3.37 -15.15 6.16
CA PRO A 65 -4.13 -15.84 5.12
C PRO A 65 -5.31 -15.02 4.60
N ILE A 66 -6.07 -14.36 5.49
CA ILE A 66 -7.22 -13.53 5.12
C ILE A 66 -6.76 -12.30 4.32
N LEU A 67 -5.74 -11.58 4.81
CA LEU A 67 -5.17 -10.42 4.11
C LEU A 67 -4.65 -10.80 2.73
N GLY A 68 -3.91 -11.90 2.62
CA GLY A 68 -3.36 -12.39 1.36
C GLY A 68 -4.45 -12.68 0.34
N THR A 69 -5.49 -13.41 0.74
CA THR A 69 -6.59 -13.76 -0.17
C THR A 69 -7.44 -12.55 -0.57
N VAL A 70 -7.71 -11.62 0.36
CA VAL A 70 -8.38 -10.35 0.04
C VAL A 70 -7.55 -9.49 -0.92
N ALA A 71 -6.23 -9.41 -0.71
CA ALA A 71 -5.32 -8.68 -1.61
C ALA A 71 -5.36 -9.25 -3.03
N VAL A 72 -5.29 -10.58 -3.18
CA VAL A 72 -5.40 -11.26 -4.48
C VAL A 72 -6.74 -10.96 -5.14
N ALA A 73 -7.85 -11.03 -4.40
CA ALA A 73 -9.18 -10.73 -4.94
C ALA A 73 -9.28 -9.28 -5.48
N LEU A 74 -8.76 -8.30 -4.74
CA LEU A 74 -8.73 -6.89 -5.16
C LEU A 74 -7.82 -6.66 -6.40
N LEU A 75 -6.72 -7.40 -6.50
CA LEU A 75 -5.80 -7.34 -7.66
C LEU A 75 -6.40 -7.99 -8.91
N VAL A 76 -7.13 -9.10 -8.77
CA VAL A 76 -7.78 -9.79 -9.89
C VAL A 76 -8.94 -8.98 -10.44
N GLU A 77 -9.75 -8.34 -9.58
CA GLU A 77 -10.83 -7.45 -10.02
C GLU A 77 -10.33 -6.22 -10.78
N SER A 78 -9.13 -5.73 -10.45
CA SER A 78 -8.51 -4.60 -11.15
C SER A 78 -7.91 -4.96 -12.52
N HIS A 79 -7.74 -6.24 -12.86
CA HIS A 79 -7.01 -6.69 -14.06
C HIS A 79 -7.78 -7.62 -15.03
N ALA A 80 -9.11 -7.78 -14.89
CA ALA A 80 -9.96 -8.69 -15.70
C ALA A 80 -9.62 -10.20 -15.52
N PRO A 81 -10.57 -11.12 -15.81
CA PRO A 81 -10.73 -12.35 -15.04
C PRO A 81 -9.83 -13.47 -15.56
N LEU A 82 -8.88 -13.92 -14.73
CA LEU A 82 -8.11 -15.13 -15.03
C LEU A 82 -7.63 -15.84 -13.77
N LEU A 83 -8.58 -16.25 -12.92
CA LEU A 83 -8.39 -17.37 -12.01
C LEU A 83 -9.71 -18.15 -11.89
N ASP A 84 -10.10 -18.81 -12.99
CA ASP A 84 -11.06 -19.91 -12.90
C ASP A 84 -10.38 -21.08 -12.17
N GLY A 85 -10.98 -21.53 -11.06
CA GLY A 85 -10.74 -22.88 -10.54
C GLY A 85 -9.96 -23.03 -9.23
N VAL A 86 -9.81 -21.99 -8.39
CA VAL A 86 -9.44 -22.22 -6.99
C VAL A 86 -10.73 -22.37 -6.19
N GLU A 87 -11.06 -23.59 -5.76
CA GLU A 87 -12.10 -23.79 -4.74
C GLU A 87 -11.73 -22.93 -3.53
N GLU A 88 -12.49 -21.87 -3.27
CA GLU A 88 -12.27 -20.95 -2.17
C GLU A 88 -12.53 -21.68 -0.84
N VAL A 89 -11.46 -22.16 -0.22
CA VAL A 89 -11.46 -22.75 1.13
C VAL A 89 -11.88 -21.73 2.20
N LEU A 90 -11.67 -20.44 1.93
CA LEU A 90 -12.06 -19.29 2.76
C LEU A 90 -13.17 -18.52 2.06
N ASP A 91 -14.20 -18.06 2.80
CA ASP A 91 -15.29 -17.25 2.24
C ASP A 91 -14.82 -15.81 1.98
N VAL A 92 -14.13 -15.61 0.86
CA VAL A 92 -13.51 -14.33 0.48
C VAL A 92 -14.57 -13.26 0.24
N ALA A 93 -15.69 -13.65 -0.38
CA ALA A 93 -16.80 -12.75 -0.66
C ALA A 93 -17.38 -12.17 0.63
N GLN A 94 -17.63 -13.01 1.64
CA GLN A 94 -18.14 -12.55 2.92
C GLN A 94 -17.08 -11.72 3.67
N TRP A 95 -15.81 -12.12 3.70
CA TRP A 95 -14.74 -11.31 4.31
C TRP A 95 -14.66 -9.90 3.71
N ARG A 96 -14.77 -9.79 2.39
CA ARG A 96 -14.80 -8.48 1.71
C ARG A 96 -16.02 -7.65 2.09
N ARG A 97 -17.19 -8.27 2.21
CA ARG A 97 -18.41 -7.62 2.69
C ARG A 97 -18.24 -7.10 4.11
N SER A 98 -17.72 -7.93 5.00
CA SER A 98 -17.45 -7.58 6.40
C SER A 98 -16.47 -6.41 6.52
N MET A 99 -15.47 -6.34 5.64
CA MET A 99 -14.50 -5.24 5.57
C MET A 99 -14.99 -4.02 4.77
N GLY A 100 -16.18 -4.08 4.16
CA GLY A 100 -16.70 -2.99 3.33
C GLY A 100 -15.92 -2.74 2.03
N LEU A 101 -15.31 -3.79 1.46
CA LEU A 101 -14.45 -3.76 0.26
C LEU A 101 -15.18 -4.23 -1.01
N GLU A 102 -16.51 -4.14 -1.05
CA GLU A 102 -17.34 -4.50 -2.20
C GLU A 102 -17.48 -3.33 -3.19
N GLY A 103 -17.33 -3.60 -4.49
CA GLY A 103 -17.84 -2.75 -5.59
C GLY A 103 -17.16 -1.40 -5.81
N ARG A 104 -16.01 -1.10 -5.17
CA ARG A 104 -15.24 0.13 -5.40
C ARG A 104 -13.81 -0.19 -5.84
N THR A 105 -13.26 0.65 -6.72
CA THR A 105 -11.81 0.67 -6.96
C THR A 105 -11.16 1.26 -5.72
N HIS A 106 -10.54 0.41 -4.91
CA HIS A 106 -9.80 0.85 -3.74
C HIS A 106 -8.32 1.04 -4.09
N GLU A 107 -7.68 2.05 -3.50
CA GLU A 107 -6.22 2.08 -3.44
C GLU A 107 -5.77 0.91 -2.56
N LEU A 108 -4.89 0.04 -3.09
CA LEU A 108 -4.58 -1.24 -2.46
C LEU A 108 -3.97 -1.04 -1.07
N SER A 109 -3.12 -0.03 -0.88
CA SER A 109 -2.49 0.25 0.41
C SER A 109 -3.53 0.69 1.44
N GLU A 110 -4.43 1.61 1.09
CA GLU A 110 -5.55 2.03 1.96
C GLU A 110 -6.47 0.86 2.33
N ALA A 111 -6.85 0.02 1.37
CA ALA A 111 -7.69 -1.15 1.61
C ALA A 111 -7.03 -2.16 2.56
N LEU A 112 -5.76 -2.49 2.34
CA LEU A 112 -5.03 -3.42 3.19
C LEU A 112 -4.74 -2.85 4.57
N GLY A 113 -4.49 -1.54 4.68
CA GLY A 113 -4.36 -0.83 5.95
C GLY A 113 -5.66 -0.91 6.76
N HIS A 114 -6.81 -0.67 6.13
CA HIS A 114 -8.11 -0.79 6.78
C HIS A 114 -8.43 -2.24 7.19
N ALA A 115 -8.22 -3.21 6.28
CA ALA A 115 -8.42 -4.63 6.57
C ALA A 115 -7.54 -5.11 7.73
N SER A 116 -6.27 -4.69 7.77
CA SER A 116 -5.34 -5.00 8.88
C SER A 116 -5.84 -4.44 10.21
N TYR A 117 -6.33 -3.19 10.23
CA TYR A 117 -6.94 -2.59 11.41
C TYR A 117 -8.12 -3.42 11.93
N LEU A 118 -9.03 -3.83 11.04
CA LEU A 118 -10.20 -4.64 11.38
C LEU A 118 -9.81 -6.02 11.92
N LEU A 119 -8.87 -6.70 11.26
CA LEU A 119 -8.41 -8.03 11.65
C LEU A 119 -7.69 -8.03 13.01
N ASN A 120 -7.00 -6.95 13.39
CA ASN A 120 -6.45 -6.83 14.74
C ASN A 120 -7.54 -6.88 15.81
N GLY A 121 -8.68 -6.24 15.57
CA GLY A 121 -9.85 -6.33 16.44
C GLY A 121 -10.44 -7.74 16.51
N TRP A 122 -10.65 -8.35 15.34
CA TRP A 122 -11.16 -9.72 15.25
C TRP A 122 -10.27 -10.72 16.00
N ILE A 123 -8.95 -10.69 15.77
CA ILE A 123 -7.99 -11.54 16.49
C ILE A 123 -8.06 -11.30 17.99
N ALA A 124 -8.24 -10.05 18.43
CA ALA A 124 -8.28 -9.74 19.85
C ALA A 124 -9.54 -10.24 20.56
N PHE A 125 -10.72 -10.19 19.92
CA PHE A 125 -11.99 -10.33 20.63
C PHE A 125 -12.96 -11.37 20.08
N ALA A 126 -12.75 -11.91 18.88
CA ALA A 126 -13.63 -12.95 18.35
C ALA A 126 -13.55 -14.22 19.21
N PRO A 127 -14.64 -14.98 19.42
CA PRO A 127 -14.57 -16.27 20.09
C PRO A 127 -13.49 -17.17 19.48
N LEU A 128 -12.72 -17.89 20.30
CA LEU A 128 -11.61 -18.71 19.80
C LEU A 128 -12.06 -19.70 18.72
N GLY A 129 -13.25 -20.30 18.86
CA GLY A 129 -13.81 -21.19 17.83
C GLY A 129 -14.04 -20.51 16.48
N GLU A 130 -14.54 -19.27 16.46
CA GLU A 130 -14.72 -18.47 15.22
C GLU A 130 -13.34 -18.15 14.61
N LEU A 131 -12.35 -17.83 15.44
CA LEU A 131 -10.97 -17.53 15.03
C LEU A 131 -10.29 -18.76 14.39
N LEU A 132 -10.42 -19.93 15.01
CA LEU A 132 -9.84 -21.20 14.53
C LEU A 132 -10.45 -21.67 13.21
N ARG A 133 -11.73 -21.36 12.99
CA ARG A 133 -12.44 -21.61 11.73
C ARG A 133 -12.27 -20.50 10.69
N MET A 134 -11.61 -19.40 11.06
CA MET A 134 -11.45 -18.21 10.22
C MET A 134 -12.79 -17.69 9.68
N GLU A 135 -13.85 -17.79 10.50
CA GLU A 135 -15.21 -17.42 10.11
C GLU A 135 -15.34 -15.89 10.00
N PRO A 136 -15.83 -15.37 8.87
CA PRO A 136 -16.05 -13.94 8.70
C PRO A 136 -17.23 -13.48 9.59
N PRO A 137 -17.01 -12.50 10.48
CA PRO A 137 -18.08 -11.91 11.28
C PRO A 137 -18.89 -10.91 10.44
N ASP A 138 -20.04 -10.47 10.94
CA ASP A 138 -20.73 -9.30 10.36
C ASP A 138 -19.91 -8.02 10.54
N ARG A 139 -20.07 -7.07 9.61
CA ARG A 139 -19.37 -5.79 9.60
C ARG A 139 -19.45 -5.04 10.94
N ASP A 140 -20.65 -4.92 11.50
CA ASP A 140 -20.86 -4.16 12.75
C ASP A 140 -20.09 -4.77 13.93
N ARG A 141 -19.99 -6.11 13.99
CA ARG A 141 -19.18 -6.82 15.00
C ARG A 141 -17.70 -6.55 14.80
N LEU A 142 -17.24 -6.59 13.55
CA LEU A 142 -15.85 -6.35 13.18
C LEU A 142 -15.41 -4.93 13.54
N ASP A 143 -16.22 -3.92 13.22
CA ASP A 143 -15.99 -2.51 13.57
C ASP A 143 -15.98 -2.30 15.09
N THR A 144 -16.88 -2.97 15.81
CA THR A 144 -16.95 -2.93 17.28
C THR A 144 -15.68 -3.48 17.91
N TRP A 145 -15.20 -4.63 17.44
CA TRP A 145 -13.97 -5.24 17.95
C TRP A 145 -12.73 -4.41 17.62
N ALA A 146 -12.63 -3.89 16.40
CA ALA A 146 -11.51 -3.04 16.00
C ALA A 146 -11.41 -1.76 16.84
N SER A 147 -12.56 -1.18 17.18
CA SER A 147 -12.64 0.01 18.04
C SER A 147 -12.34 -0.29 19.52
N ALA A 148 -12.54 -1.52 19.97
CA ALA A 148 -12.29 -1.94 21.34
C ALA A 148 -10.82 -2.23 21.65
N VAL A 149 -9.95 -2.34 20.63
CA VAL A 149 -8.52 -2.60 20.83
C VAL A 149 -7.85 -1.39 21.48
N ASP A 150 -7.48 -1.55 22.74
CA ASP A 150 -6.78 -0.55 23.55
C ASP A 150 -5.28 -0.88 23.70
N GLU A 151 -4.57 -0.05 24.46
CA GLU A 151 -3.13 -0.25 24.70
C GLU A 151 -2.84 -1.53 25.48
N SER A 152 -3.73 -1.92 26.40
CA SER A 152 -3.54 -3.14 27.19
C SER A 152 -3.62 -4.40 26.33
N THR A 153 -4.56 -4.43 25.39
CA THR A 153 -4.73 -5.51 24.41
C THR A 153 -3.51 -5.61 23.49
N ARG A 154 -2.98 -4.48 23.02
CA ARG A 154 -1.74 -4.43 22.22
C ARG A 154 -0.54 -4.95 23.00
N ALA A 155 -0.37 -4.51 24.24
CA ALA A 155 0.72 -4.95 25.10
C ALA A 155 0.67 -6.47 25.38
N SER A 156 -0.52 -7.03 25.62
CA SER A 156 -0.72 -8.48 25.72
C SER A 156 -0.35 -9.20 24.43
N THR A 157 -0.78 -8.65 23.29
CA THR A 157 -0.46 -9.21 21.97
C THR A 157 1.05 -9.31 21.75
N ASP A 158 1.75 -8.20 22.00
CA ASP A 158 3.20 -8.12 21.87
C ASP A 158 3.92 -9.09 22.82
N THR A 159 3.42 -9.20 24.05
CA THR A 159 3.98 -10.09 25.08
C THR A 159 3.91 -11.55 24.69
N TYR A 160 2.73 -12.04 24.27
CA TYR A 160 2.57 -13.43 23.87
C TYR A 160 3.28 -13.75 22.55
N ARG A 161 3.27 -12.81 21.59
CA ARG A 161 4.03 -12.94 20.34
C ARG A 161 5.52 -13.11 20.60
N TRP A 162 6.10 -12.24 21.43
CA TRP A 162 7.50 -12.34 21.82
C TRP A 162 7.80 -13.69 22.50
N ALA A 163 6.96 -14.12 23.45
CA ALA A 163 7.17 -15.37 24.17
C ALA A 163 7.13 -16.60 23.23
N VAL A 164 6.16 -16.66 22.32
CA VAL A 164 6.07 -17.76 21.35
C VAL A 164 7.27 -17.77 20.39
N ARG A 165 7.67 -16.61 19.85
CA ARG A 165 8.86 -16.53 19.00
C ARG A 165 10.11 -16.96 19.73
N ARG A 166 10.29 -16.53 20.98
CA ARG A 166 11.40 -16.96 21.82
C ARG A 166 11.50 -18.48 21.93
N LEU A 167 10.37 -19.17 22.05
CA LEU A 167 10.30 -20.63 22.18
C LEU A 167 10.45 -21.38 20.85
N LEU A 168 9.92 -20.81 19.77
CA LEU A 168 9.77 -21.52 18.49
C LEU A 168 10.79 -21.11 17.42
N GLU A 169 11.21 -19.85 17.41
CA GLU A 169 11.97 -19.18 16.35
C GLU A 169 13.25 -18.54 16.92
N PRO A 170 14.37 -19.27 17.08
CA PRO A 170 15.60 -18.67 17.60
C PRO A 170 16.29 -17.71 16.60
N GLY A 171 15.82 -17.64 15.36
CA GLY A 171 16.36 -16.76 14.32
C GLY A 171 15.91 -15.31 14.47
N LEU A 172 16.78 -14.45 15.01
CA LEU A 172 16.48 -13.02 15.25
C LEU A 172 16.18 -12.20 13.99
N ASP A 173 16.56 -12.69 12.80
CA ASP A 173 16.39 -11.95 11.55
C ASP A 173 14.91 -11.81 11.16
N GLU A 174 14.07 -12.74 11.58
CA GLU A 174 12.63 -12.81 11.25
C GLU A 174 11.74 -12.13 12.30
N TRP A 175 12.34 -11.69 13.42
CA TRP A 175 11.62 -11.04 14.50
C TRP A 175 11.25 -9.60 14.14
N ASP A 176 10.05 -9.19 14.53
CA ASP A 176 9.67 -7.78 14.47
C ASP A 176 10.40 -6.93 15.52
N THR A 177 10.44 -5.63 15.26
CA THR A 177 11.12 -4.65 16.10
C THR A 177 10.62 -4.67 17.55
N THR A 178 9.33 -4.96 17.78
CA THR A 178 8.76 -5.05 19.13
C THR A 178 9.32 -6.26 19.89
N SER A 179 9.30 -7.44 19.26
CA SER A 179 9.81 -8.69 19.84
C SER A 179 11.31 -8.57 20.15
N LEU A 180 12.09 -7.97 19.26
CA LEU A 180 13.52 -7.72 19.49
C LEU A 180 13.76 -6.78 20.68
N LYS A 181 12.96 -5.71 20.81
CA LYS A 181 13.05 -4.78 21.96
C LYS A 181 12.67 -5.48 23.27
N MET A 182 11.64 -6.34 23.25
CA MET A 182 11.24 -7.13 24.41
C MET A 182 12.33 -8.12 24.83
N GLU A 183 12.94 -8.82 23.88
CA GLU A 183 14.05 -9.72 24.16
C GLU A 183 15.24 -8.98 24.76
N TYR A 184 15.57 -7.79 24.25
CA TYR A 184 16.68 -7.00 24.78
C TYR A 184 16.41 -6.55 26.21
N ARG A 185 15.19 -6.08 26.50
CA ARG A 185 14.78 -5.73 27.87
C ARG A 185 14.88 -6.95 28.79
N TYR A 186 14.39 -8.11 28.35
CA TYR A 186 14.40 -9.33 29.14
C TYR A 186 15.81 -9.85 29.40
N SER A 187 16.60 -10.09 28.34
CA SER A 187 17.90 -10.77 28.41
C SER A 187 19.05 -9.87 28.86
N VAL A 188 19.06 -8.59 28.46
CA VAL A 188 20.16 -7.66 28.74
C VAL A 188 19.84 -6.74 29.92
N MET A 189 18.61 -6.24 30.01
CA MET A 189 18.23 -5.27 31.05
C MET A 189 17.61 -5.92 32.30
N ALA A 190 17.40 -7.24 32.29
CA ALA A 190 16.67 -7.97 33.34
C ALA A 190 15.27 -7.36 33.62
N GLN A 191 14.62 -6.84 32.58
CA GLN A 191 13.29 -6.23 32.60
C GLN A 191 12.38 -7.04 31.67
N GLY A 192 11.60 -7.96 32.24
CA GLY A 192 10.73 -8.85 31.49
C GLY A 192 9.25 -8.74 31.89
N PRO A 193 8.32 -9.16 31.02
CA PRO A 193 6.95 -9.38 31.43
C PRO A 193 6.88 -10.49 32.48
N ASN A 194 5.87 -10.43 33.35
CA ASN A 194 5.63 -11.47 34.35
C ASN A 194 4.92 -12.66 33.70
N LEU A 195 5.69 -13.54 33.05
CA LEU A 195 5.20 -14.76 32.43
C LEU A 195 5.66 -16.02 33.19
N PRO A 196 4.89 -17.12 33.15
CA PRO A 196 5.32 -18.41 33.68
C PRO A 196 6.68 -18.84 33.10
N SER A 197 7.55 -19.41 33.94
CA SER A 197 8.92 -19.77 33.54
C SER A 197 8.99 -20.76 32.38
N GLN A 198 7.94 -21.58 32.21
CA GLN A 198 7.81 -22.53 31.09
C GLN A 198 7.75 -21.83 29.73
N LEU A 199 7.25 -20.58 29.68
CA LEU A 199 7.26 -19.76 28.46
C LEU A 199 8.57 -18.99 28.25
N LEU A 200 9.39 -18.92 29.31
CA LEU A 200 10.65 -18.18 29.34
C LEU A 200 11.87 -19.11 29.29
N GLU A 201 11.64 -20.42 29.09
CA GLU A 201 12.69 -21.45 29.08
C GLU A 201 13.88 -21.03 28.21
N SER A 202 15.07 -21.36 28.70
CA SER A 202 16.31 -20.68 28.33
C SER A 202 16.78 -21.02 26.91
N VAL A 203 16.32 -20.27 25.92
CA VAL A 203 17.08 -20.07 24.67
C VAL A 203 18.16 -19.03 24.96
N ALA A 204 19.43 -19.46 24.99
CA ALA A 204 20.53 -18.53 25.12
C ALA A 204 20.67 -17.74 23.81
N ILE A 205 20.17 -16.50 23.83
CA ILE A 205 20.31 -15.57 22.72
C ILE A 205 21.56 -14.72 22.96
N ASP A 206 22.43 -14.66 21.96
CA ASP A 206 23.65 -13.85 22.00
C ASP A 206 23.29 -12.35 21.97
N SER A 207 23.74 -11.61 23.00
CA SER A 207 23.45 -10.19 23.17
C SER A 207 23.99 -9.34 22.02
N ASP A 208 25.12 -9.71 21.44
CA ASP A 208 25.74 -8.95 20.35
C ASP A 208 24.93 -9.12 19.06
N ARG A 209 24.48 -10.35 18.78
CA ARG A 209 23.57 -10.63 17.66
C ARG A 209 22.23 -9.92 17.82
N LEU A 210 21.71 -9.84 19.04
CA LEU A 210 20.46 -9.12 19.33
C LEU A 210 20.59 -7.61 19.14
N ALA A 211 21.67 -7.01 19.65
CA ALA A 211 21.95 -5.59 19.44
C ALA A 211 22.13 -5.27 17.94
N HIS A 212 22.80 -6.15 17.19
CA HIS A 212 22.96 -6.01 15.75
C HIS A 212 21.62 -6.10 14.99
N ALA A 213 20.78 -7.09 15.32
CA ALA A 213 19.45 -7.23 14.72
C ALA A 213 18.56 -6.00 14.98
N LEU A 214 18.58 -5.47 16.21
CA LEU A 214 17.89 -4.24 16.58
C LEU A 214 18.38 -3.02 15.78
N ALA A 215 19.70 -2.85 15.67
CA ALA A 215 20.29 -1.73 14.92
C ALA A 215 19.90 -1.80 13.43
N ARG A 216 19.97 -2.99 12.84
CA ARG A 216 19.57 -3.21 11.45
C ARG A 216 18.09 -2.89 11.23
N LYS A 217 17.20 -3.39 12.09
CA LYS A 217 15.76 -3.10 12.02
C LYS A 217 15.45 -1.61 12.21
N ALA A 218 16.14 -0.92 13.12
CA ALA A 218 15.96 0.51 13.32
C ALA A 218 16.30 1.32 12.06
N LEU A 219 17.36 0.95 11.33
CA LEU A 219 17.73 1.61 10.08
C LEU A 219 16.69 1.35 8.97
N THR A 220 16.22 0.11 8.81
CA THR A 220 15.24 -0.24 7.76
C THR A 220 13.85 0.35 8.02
N ASP A 221 13.36 0.28 9.27
CA ASP A 221 12.05 0.83 9.64
C ASP A 221 12.01 2.37 9.45
N ASP A 222 13.14 3.06 9.67
CA ASP A 222 13.23 4.51 9.45
C ASP A 222 13.16 4.87 7.96
N ASP A 223 13.80 4.10 7.09
CA ASP A 223 13.72 4.30 5.63
C ASP A 223 12.29 4.03 5.10
N GLU A 224 11.64 2.94 5.53
CA GLU A 224 10.27 2.60 5.15
C GLU A 224 9.25 3.64 5.62
N ARG A 225 9.38 4.14 6.87
CA ARG A 225 8.53 5.21 7.40
C ARG A 225 8.72 6.52 6.67
N GLN A 226 9.95 6.85 6.27
CA GLN A 226 10.24 8.05 5.50
C GLN A 226 9.58 7.97 4.11
N GLU A 227 9.67 6.84 3.42
CA GLU A 227 9.06 6.65 2.10
C GLU A 227 7.52 6.65 2.16
N ALA A 228 6.93 5.94 3.14
CA ALA A 228 5.48 5.93 3.35
C ALA A 228 4.95 7.32 3.73
N SER A 229 5.66 8.05 4.59
CA SER A 229 5.35 9.44 4.95
C SER A 229 5.44 10.36 3.74
N TRP A 230 6.49 10.23 2.92
CA TRP A 230 6.68 11.04 1.73
C TRP A 230 5.58 10.81 0.68
N THR A 231 5.17 9.55 0.50
CA THR A 231 4.06 9.17 -0.37
C THR A 231 2.73 9.75 0.11
N SER A 232 2.46 9.69 1.42
CA SER A 232 1.28 10.31 2.04
C SER A 232 1.27 11.84 1.86
N VAL A 233 2.41 12.51 2.06
CA VAL A 233 2.58 13.96 1.83
C VAL A 233 2.32 14.31 0.37
N ARG A 234 2.89 13.58 -0.59
CA ARG A 234 2.64 13.79 -2.03
C ARG A 234 1.17 13.67 -2.39
N SER A 235 0.49 12.62 -1.90
CA SER A 235 -0.94 12.39 -2.15
C SER A 235 -1.80 13.50 -1.55
N GLY A 236 -1.53 13.89 -0.30
CA GLY A 236 -2.23 14.99 0.39
C GLY A 236 -2.06 16.33 -0.34
N VAL A 237 -0.84 16.65 -0.77
CA VAL A 237 -0.55 17.87 -1.52
C VAL A 237 -1.21 17.86 -2.90
N LEU A 238 -1.18 16.75 -3.63
CA LEU A 238 -1.85 16.63 -4.92
C LEU A 238 -3.36 16.88 -4.79
N LYS A 239 -4.00 16.25 -3.80
CA LYS A 239 -5.44 16.43 -3.53
C LYS A 239 -5.78 17.89 -3.22
N GLN A 240 -4.99 18.53 -2.37
CA GLN A 240 -5.20 19.94 -2.00
C GLN A 240 -4.96 20.88 -3.19
N ALA A 241 -3.92 20.61 -3.99
CA ALA A 241 -3.63 21.38 -5.19
C ALA A 241 -4.78 21.29 -6.21
N LYS A 242 -5.29 20.10 -6.52
CA LYS A 242 -6.47 19.94 -7.40
C LYS A 242 -7.66 20.76 -6.92
N MET A 243 -7.96 20.76 -5.63
CA MET A 243 -9.04 21.57 -5.05
C MET A 243 -8.81 23.08 -5.24
N LEU A 244 -7.60 23.57 -4.99
CA LEU A 244 -7.25 24.98 -5.17
C LEU A 244 -7.32 25.40 -6.65
N LEU A 245 -6.87 24.54 -7.57
CA LEU A 245 -6.97 24.78 -9.01
C LEU A 245 -8.43 24.86 -9.46
N GLY A 246 -9.31 23.99 -8.95
CA GLY A 246 -10.76 24.05 -9.20
C GLY A 246 -11.42 25.35 -8.69
N GLN A 247 -10.81 26.03 -7.73
CA GLN A 247 -11.24 27.35 -7.22
C GLN A 247 -10.59 28.53 -7.96
N GLY A 248 -9.77 28.28 -8.98
CA GLY A 248 -8.99 29.32 -9.67
C GLY A 248 -7.78 29.86 -8.87
N ARG A 249 -7.43 29.22 -7.75
CA ARG A 249 -6.35 29.66 -6.83
C ARG A 249 -5.00 29.07 -7.24
N CYS A 250 -4.58 29.32 -8.48
CA CYS A 250 -3.37 28.72 -9.08
C CYS A 250 -2.08 29.04 -8.32
N SER A 251 -1.91 30.28 -7.87
CA SER A 251 -0.71 30.70 -7.12
C SER A 251 -0.56 29.96 -5.79
N GLU A 252 -1.67 29.65 -5.13
CA GLU A 252 -1.65 28.92 -3.86
C GLU A 252 -1.38 27.43 -4.06
N ALA A 253 -1.95 26.83 -5.11
CA ALA A 253 -1.62 25.46 -5.50
C ALA A 253 -0.13 25.33 -5.82
N ALA A 254 0.43 26.30 -6.52
CA ALA A 254 1.85 26.32 -6.86
C ALA A 254 2.75 26.41 -5.61
N ALA A 255 2.37 27.21 -4.61
CA ALA A 255 3.15 27.37 -3.37
C ALA A 255 3.32 26.05 -2.59
N LEU A 256 2.33 25.14 -2.65
CA LEU A 256 2.45 23.81 -2.04
C LEU A 256 3.61 23.01 -2.64
N PHE A 257 3.73 23.02 -3.96
CA PHE A 257 4.81 22.31 -4.65
C PHE A 257 6.15 23.02 -4.56
N GLU A 258 6.17 24.36 -4.58
CA GLU A 258 7.39 25.16 -4.39
C GLU A 258 8.07 24.82 -3.06
N PHE A 259 7.28 24.75 -1.98
CA PHE A 259 7.75 24.33 -0.67
C PHE A 259 8.36 22.92 -0.70
N LEU A 260 7.69 21.95 -1.34
CA LEU A 260 8.21 20.57 -1.42
C LEU A 260 9.48 20.47 -2.29
N ILE A 261 9.58 21.21 -3.39
CA ILE A 261 10.78 21.24 -4.23
C ILE A 261 11.99 21.76 -3.46
N SER A 262 11.82 22.73 -2.55
CA SER A 262 12.91 23.21 -1.69
C SER A 262 13.53 22.11 -0.82
N ARG A 263 12.76 21.06 -0.49
CA ARG A 263 13.19 19.91 0.30
C ARG A 263 13.67 18.75 -0.56
N ALA A 264 13.10 18.58 -1.75
CA ALA A 264 13.46 17.54 -2.70
C ALA A 264 13.82 18.12 -4.08
N PRO A 265 15.00 18.78 -4.22
CA PRO A 265 15.37 19.45 -5.46
C PRO A 265 15.75 18.51 -6.60
N ALA A 266 15.67 17.18 -6.48
CA ALA A 266 15.88 16.26 -7.61
C ALA A 266 14.58 15.57 -8.05
N ASP A 267 13.44 15.91 -7.43
CA ASP A 267 12.16 15.27 -7.71
C ASP A 267 11.55 15.82 -9.00
N ALA A 268 11.45 14.97 -10.02
CA ALA A 268 10.88 15.29 -11.32
C ALA A 268 9.34 15.42 -11.27
N TRP A 269 8.69 14.62 -10.42
CA TRP A 269 7.23 14.62 -10.25
C TRP A 269 6.76 15.92 -9.61
N LEU A 270 7.43 16.38 -8.55
CA LEU A 270 7.11 17.66 -7.92
C LEU A 270 7.29 18.83 -8.88
N ARG A 271 8.32 18.80 -9.73
CA ARG A 271 8.56 19.84 -10.74
C ARG A 271 7.48 19.89 -11.80
N ASN A 272 7.07 18.74 -12.34
CA ASN A 272 6.00 18.71 -13.33
C ASN A 272 4.69 19.28 -12.74
N ASN A 273 4.34 18.87 -11.51
CA ASN A 273 3.13 19.36 -10.84
C ASN A 273 3.22 20.84 -10.45
N PHE A 274 4.39 21.32 -10.02
CA PHE A 274 4.62 22.75 -9.78
C PHE A 274 4.43 23.55 -11.06
N ALA A 275 5.07 23.12 -12.16
CA ALA A 275 4.96 23.78 -13.44
C ALA A 275 3.52 23.78 -13.96
N PHE A 276 2.78 22.68 -13.79
CA PHE A 276 1.37 22.57 -14.15
C PHE A 276 0.52 23.67 -13.48
N CYS A 277 0.77 23.98 -12.21
CA CYS A 277 0.07 25.05 -11.50
C CYS A 277 0.42 26.46 -12.04
N LEU A 278 1.56 26.60 -12.73
CA LEU A 278 2.04 27.86 -13.28
C LEU A 278 1.62 28.11 -14.73
N ILE A 279 1.14 27.11 -15.46
CA ILE A 279 0.82 27.23 -16.90
C ILE A 279 -0.05 28.46 -17.20
N THR A 280 -1.06 28.73 -16.38
CA THR A 280 -2.04 29.80 -16.63
C THR A 280 -1.62 31.18 -16.12
N THR A 281 -0.61 31.25 -15.24
CA THR A 281 -0.21 32.51 -14.57
C THR A 281 1.21 32.96 -14.93
N ARG A 282 2.12 32.01 -15.13
CA ARG A 282 3.55 32.22 -15.43
C ARG A 282 4.04 31.17 -16.44
N PRO A 283 3.55 31.19 -17.70
CA PRO A 283 3.83 30.14 -18.68
C PRO A 283 5.31 29.97 -19.02
N SER A 284 6.10 31.06 -19.01
CA SER A 284 7.54 30.98 -19.25
C SER A 284 8.29 30.24 -18.12
N ASP A 285 7.92 30.48 -16.86
CA ASP A 285 8.48 29.76 -15.70
C ASP A 285 8.08 28.28 -15.75
N ALA A 286 6.82 28.00 -16.08
CA ALA A 286 6.31 26.64 -16.25
C ALA A 286 7.11 25.87 -17.31
N TYR A 287 7.37 26.49 -18.47
CA TYR A 287 8.12 25.86 -19.55
C TYR A 287 9.55 25.48 -19.12
N ALA A 288 10.24 26.36 -18.38
CA ALA A 288 11.58 26.10 -17.88
C ALA A 288 11.60 24.93 -16.86
N LEU A 289 10.63 24.91 -15.95
CA LEU A 289 10.48 23.84 -14.96
C LEU A 289 10.17 22.48 -15.60
N LEU A 290 9.34 22.46 -16.65
CA LEU A 290 9.02 21.22 -17.36
C LEU A 290 10.21 20.67 -18.14
N ARG A 291 11.05 21.54 -18.73
CA ARG A 291 12.32 21.10 -19.32
C ARG A 291 13.24 20.46 -18.29
N GLU A 292 13.28 21.02 -17.09
CA GLU A 292 14.07 20.44 -16.01
C GLU A 292 13.48 19.12 -15.50
N ALA A 293 12.15 19.02 -15.36
CA ALA A 293 11.47 17.77 -15.03
C ALA A 293 11.80 16.66 -16.04
N GLN A 294 11.85 16.99 -17.33
CA GLN A 294 12.23 16.06 -18.37
C GLN A 294 13.70 15.62 -18.25
N ARG A 295 14.61 16.55 -17.94
CA ARG A 295 16.03 16.23 -17.72
C ARG A 295 16.23 15.27 -16.54
N LEU A 296 15.34 15.34 -15.55
CA LEU A 296 15.31 14.46 -14.38
C LEU A 296 14.55 13.14 -14.63
N GLY A 297 14.04 12.91 -15.85
CA GLY A 297 13.39 11.65 -16.22
C GLY A 297 11.94 11.52 -15.73
N PHE A 298 11.18 12.61 -15.73
CA PHE A 298 9.74 12.52 -15.44
C PHE A 298 9.02 11.63 -16.46
N GLU A 299 8.17 10.73 -15.94
CA GLU A 299 7.18 9.98 -16.69
C GLU A 299 5.79 10.24 -16.05
N PRO A 300 4.69 10.28 -16.82
CA PRO A 300 4.58 9.96 -18.26
C PRO A 300 5.04 11.10 -19.19
N THR A 301 5.84 10.76 -20.20
CA THR A 301 6.41 11.71 -21.16
C THR A 301 5.32 12.43 -21.98
N ALA A 302 4.22 11.78 -22.36
CA ALA A 302 3.14 12.44 -23.10
C ALA A 302 2.47 13.56 -22.27
N LEU A 303 2.29 13.36 -20.97
CA LEU A 303 1.76 14.39 -20.07
C LEU A 303 2.73 15.57 -19.94
N LEU A 304 4.02 15.30 -19.83
CA LEU A 304 5.03 16.34 -19.77
C LEU A 304 5.07 17.18 -21.05
N LEU A 305 5.04 16.53 -22.22
CA LEU A 305 5.06 17.22 -23.51
C LEU A 305 3.77 17.99 -23.76
N TYR A 306 2.63 17.46 -23.33
CA TYR A 306 1.36 18.17 -23.34
C TYR A 306 1.42 19.44 -22.49
N ASN A 307 1.89 19.33 -21.25
CA ASN A 307 2.04 20.48 -20.36
C ASN A 307 3.00 21.53 -20.95
N ARG A 308 4.11 21.09 -21.56
CA ARG A 308 5.05 22.00 -22.25
C ARG A 308 4.40 22.71 -23.43
N ALA A 309 3.57 21.99 -24.19
CA ALA A 309 2.84 22.55 -25.32
C ALA A 309 1.84 23.62 -24.87
N CYS A 310 1.15 23.40 -23.75
CA CYS A 310 0.19 24.35 -23.18
C CYS A 310 0.85 25.69 -22.77
N CYS A 311 2.11 25.68 -22.33
CA CYS A 311 2.82 26.88 -21.89
C CYS A 311 3.89 27.40 -22.87
N ALA A 312 3.95 26.87 -24.10
CA ALA A 312 4.89 27.34 -25.12
C ALA A 312 4.45 28.70 -25.70
N THR A 313 5.20 29.76 -25.41
CA THR A 313 4.82 31.13 -25.80
C THR A 313 5.51 31.61 -27.08
N SER A 314 6.73 31.15 -27.37
CA SER A 314 7.48 31.54 -28.57
C SER A 314 7.38 30.51 -29.69
N GLU A 315 7.56 30.95 -30.95
CA GLU A 315 7.63 30.05 -32.10
C GLU A 315 8.71 28.96 -31.93
N THR A 316 9.87 29.32 -31.36
CA THR A 316 10.95 28.36 -31.07
C THR A 316 10.51 27.27 -30.10
N GLN A 317 9.83 27.64 -29.00
CA GLN A 317 9.32 26.69 -28.01
C GLN A 317 8.26 25.77 -28.60
N LYS A 318 7.33 26.32 -29.40
CA LYS A 318 6.29 25.55 -30.08
C LYS A 318 6.89 24.52 -31.05
N ARG A 319 7.89 24.93 -31.84
CA ARG A 319 8.61 24.03 -32.76
C ARG A 319 9.38 22.94 -32.00
N GLU A 320 10.05 23.29 -30.91
CA GLU A 320 10.79 22.36 -30.03
C GLU A 320 9.85 21.28 -29.47
N VAL A 321 8.74 21.68 -28.84
CA VAL A 321 7.82 20.72 -28.22
C VAL A 321 7.12 19.83 -29.26
N ILE A 322 6.73 20.36 -30.42
CA ILE A 322 6.15 19.54 -31.50
C ILE A 322 7.16 18.51 -32.03
N PHE A 323 8.42 18.91 -32.19
CA PHE A 323 9.48 17.99 -32.63
C PHE A 323 9.68 16.85 -31.63
N GLU A 324 9.77 17.18 -30.34
CA GLU A 324 9.92 16.18 -29.28
C GLU A 324 8.68 15.27 -29.15
N ALA A 325 7.48 15.85 -29.21
CA ALA A 325 6.22 15.11 -29.22
C ALA A 325 6.16 14.15 -30.40
N ASN A 326 6.59 14.57 -31.59
CA ASN A 326 6.62 13.68 -32.75
C ASN A 326 7.59 12.52 -32.57
N ARG A 327 8.78 12.77 -32.02
CA ARG A 327 9.77 11.72 -31.73
C ARG A 327 9.20 10.72 -30.71
N HIS A 328 8.68 11.22 -29.58
CA HIS A 328 8.08 10.39 -28.56
C HIS A 328 6.92 9.54 -29.10
N TRP A 329 6.03 10.14 -29.91
CA TRP A 329 4.90 9.43 -30.51
C TRP A 329 5.32 8.24 -31.38
N LEU A 330 6.46 8.34 -32.07
CA LEU A 330 6.94 7.30 -32.99
C LEU A 330 7.79 6.24 -32.28
N GLU A 331 8.52 6.62 -31.24
CA GLU A 331 9.57 5.78 -30.65
C GLU A 331 9.20 5.18 -29.30
N SER A 332 8.43 5.92 -28.48
CA SER A 332 8.29 5.60 -27.06
C SER A 332 6.94 6.00 -26.45
N LEU A 333 5.90 6.14 -27.26
CA LEU A 333 4.55 6.47 -26.78
C LEU A 333 4.09 5.44 -25.74
N GLU A 334 3.41 5.90 -24.70
CA GLU A 334 2.87 5.02 -23.67
C GLU A 334 1.92 3.98 -24.29
N SER A 335 2.13 2.70 -23.95
CA SER A 335 1.38 1.57 -24.52
C SER A 335 -0.07 1.52 -24.05
N VAL A 336 -0.33 2.03 -22.84
CA VAL A 336 -1.65 2.06 -22.21
C VAL A 336 -2.17 3.50 -22.06
N PRO A 337 -3.50 3.71 -22.07
CA PRO A 337 -4.08 5.01 -21.75
C PRO A 337 -3.62 5.51 -20.38
N VAL A 338 -3.26 6.79 -20.29
CA VAL A 338 -2.83 7.41 -19.03
C VAL A 338 -3.79 8.51 -18.60
N PRO A 339 -4.59 8.30 -17.54
CA PRO A 339 -5.50 9.31 -17.04
C PRO A 339 -4.75 10.44 -16.33
N ALA A 340 -5.23 11.67 -16.48
CA ALA A 340 -4.61 12.85 -15.89
C ALA A 340 -5.59 14.01 -15.70
N TYR A 341 -5.24 14.94 -14.79
CA TYR A 341 -5.87 16.25 -14.72
C TYR A 341 -5.07 17.23 -15.55
N VAL A 342 -5.71 17.88 -16.52
CA VAL A 342 -5.09 18.66 -17.59
C VAL A 342 -5.72 20.05 -17.71
N TRP A 343 -5.01 20.99 -18.36
CA TRP A 343 -5.53 22.30 -18.71
C TRP A 343 -5.99 22.33 -20.16
N ARG A 344 -7.30 22.23 -20.42
CA ARG A 344 -7.83 22.39 -21.77
C ARG A 344 -7.96 23.86 -22.13
N ARG A 345 -7.48 24.23 -23.31
CA ARG A 345 -7.58 25.59 -23.83
C ARG A 345 -8.94 25.81 -24.46
N SER A 346 -9.68 26.81 -23.98
CA SER A 346 -10.93 27.28 -24.56
C SER A 346 -10.75 28.75 -24.98
N GLY A 347 -10.33 28.95 -26.24
CA GLY A 347 -9.96 30.27 -26.74
C GLY A 347 -8.71 30.83 -26.06
N SER A 348 -8.87 31.93 -25.30
CA SER A 348 -7.80 32.55 -24.50
C SER A 348 -7.75 32.07 -23.05
N ALA A 349 -8.72 31.28 -22.60
CA ALA A 349 -8.81 30.77 -21.24
C ALA A 349 -8.36 29.30 -21.17
N PHE A 350 -7.90 28.90 -19.97
CA PHE A 350 -7.64 27.51 -19.64
C PHE A 350 -8.64 27.04 -18.58
N GLU A 351 -9.18 25.86 -18.79
CA GLU A 351 -10.10 25.20 -17.86
C GLU A 351 -9.52 23.85 -17.47
N GLY A 352 -9.60 23.55 -16.17
CA GLY A 352 -9.13 22.28 -15.64
C GLY A 352 -10.11 21.16 -16.00
N ALA A 353 -9.61 20.05 -16.51
CA ALA A 353 -10.42 18.90 -16.89
C ALA A 353 -9.71 17.59 -16.55
N GLU A 354 -10.48 16.56 -16.21
CA GLU A 354 -9.96 15.19 -16.19
C GLU A 354 -9.97 14.61 -17.61
N THR A 355 -8.93 13.87 -17.96
CA THR A 355 -8.83 13.05 -19.17
C THR A 355 -8.57 11.60 -18.79
N SER A 356 -9.15 10.67 -19.54
CA SER A 356 -8.85 9.24 -19.43
C SER A 356 -7.56 8.85 -20.16
N ASP A 357 -7.10 9.68 -21.10
CA ASP A 357 -5.91 9.41 -21.90
C ASP A 357 -5.21 10.70 -22.36
N VAL A 358 -4.06 10.99 -21.75
CA VAL A 358 -3.25 12.16 -22.09
C VAL A 358 -2.67 12.13 -23.51
N ARG A 359 -2.61 10.96 -24.16
CA ARG A 359 -2.15 10.84 -25.56
C ARG A 359 -3.10 11.58 -26.51
N GLN A 360 -4.40 11.57 -26.21
CA GLN A 360 -5.40 12.33 -26.96
C GLN A 360 -5.16 13.83 -26.82
N GLU A 361 -4.94 14.29 -25.58
CA GLU A 361 -4.68 15.70 -25.28
C GLU A 361 -3.39 16.20 -25.96
N LEU A 362 -2.33 15.39 -25.95
CA LEU A 362 -1.08 15.69 -26.66
C LEU A 362 -1.30 15.83 -28.17
N ALA A 363 -2.03 14.91 -28.79
CA ALA A 363 -2.31 14.99 -30.23
C ALA A 363 -3.15 16.20 -30.60
N ALA A 364 -4.15 16.54 -29.77
CA ALA A 364 -4.99 17.71 -29.96
C ALA A 364 -4.16 19.01 -29.90
N VAL A 365 -3.41 19.22 -28.81
CA VAL A 365 -2.61 20.45 -28.64
C VAL A 365 -1.50 20.56 -29.68
N ALA A 366 -0.88 19.45 -30.09
CA ALA A 366 0.14 19.46 -31.13
C ALA A 366 -0.43 19.82 -32.51
N SER A 367 -1.68 19.42 -32.81
CA SER A 367 -2.38 19.86 -34.02
C SER A 367 -2.64 21.36 -34.01
N GLU A 368 -3.12 21.91 -32.89
CA GLU A 368 -3.36 23.34 -32.73
C GLU A 368 -2.08 24.17 -32.90
N LEU A 369 -1.00 23.77 -32.22
CA LEU A 369 0.29 24.44 -32.36
C LEU A 369 0.83 24.38 -33.80
N ALA A 370 0.63 23.27 -34.51
CA ALA A 370 1.04 23.17 -35.91
C ALA A 370 0.25 24.13 -36.81
N LEU A 371 -1.05 24.34 -36.55
CA LEU A 371 -1.85 25.34 -37.26
C LEU A 371 -1.39 26.77 -36.94
N GLU A 372 -1.09 27.08 -35.68
CA GLU A 372 -0.56 28.38 -35.28
C GLU A 372 0.77 28.70 -35.97
N LEU A 373 1.59 27.68 -36.25
CA LEU A 373 2.86 27.79 -36.98
C LEU A 373 2.71 27.79 -38.51
N GLY A 374 1.49 27.65 -39.04
CA GLY A 374 1.24 27.54 -40.48
C GLY A 374 1.65 26.18 -41.09
N GLU A 375 1.90 25.16 -40.27
CA GLU A 375 2.35 23.83 -40.70
C GLU A 375 1.16 22.89 -40.96
N LEU A 376 0.34 23.21 -41.96
CA LEU A 376 -0.93 22.52 -42.24
C LEU A 376 -0.80 21.00 -42.37
N HIS A 377 0.24 20.52 -43.07
CA HIS A 377 0.48 19.09 -43.25
C HIS A 377 0.76 18.37 -41.91
N ARG A 378 1.48 19.01 -40.99
CA ARG A 378 1.73 18.44 -39.66
C ARG A 378 0.47 18.44 -38.81
N ALA A 379 -0.36 19.47 -38.93
CA ALA A 379 -1.65 19.51 -38.24
C ALA A 379 -2.56 18.34 -38.66
N GLU A 380 -2.56 17.98 -39.94
CA GLU A 380 -3.28 16.80 -40.46
C GLU A 380 -2.77 15.48 -39.88
N ILE A 381 -1.45 15.30 -39.79
CA ILE A 381 -0.83 14.12 -39.16
C ILE A 381 -1.29 13.98 -37.70
N TRP A 382 -1.28 15.07 -36.94
CA TRP A 382 -1.72 15.07 -35.54
C TRP A 382 -3.22 14.80 -35.39
N ARG A 383 -4.07 15.29 -36.31
CA ARG A 383 -5.50 14.94 -36.33
C ARG A 383 -5.73 13.45 -36.62
N ALA A 384 -4.96 12.87 -37.54
CA ALA A 384 -5.03 11.44 -37.83
C ALA A 384 -4.61 10.61 -36.60
N ARG A 385 -3.57 11.05 -35.88
CA ARG A 385 -3.15 10.45 -34.60
C ARG A 385 -4.25 10.52 -33.55
N LEU A 386 -4.86 11.69 -33.35
CA LEU A 386 -5.99 11.85 -32.43
C LEU A 386 -7.15 10.91 -32.78
N ALA A 387 -7.50 10.80 -34.07
CA ALA A 387 -8.54 9.88 -34.52
C ALA A 387 -8.20 8.40 -34.24
N SER A 388 -6.94 8.01 -34.39
CA SER A 388 -6.50 6.64 -34.10
C SER A 388 -6.59 6.28 -32.61
N VAL A 389 -6.26 7.21 -31.71
CA VAL A 389 -6.34 7.00 -30.26
C VAL A 389 -7.79 6.99 -29.76
N ASN A 390 -8.71 7.68 -30.45
CA ASN A 390 -10.14 7.65 -30.11
C ASN A 390 -10.87 6.40 -30.62
N ALA A 391 -10.28 5.67 -31.56
CA ALA A 391 -10.90 4.50 -32.21
C ALA A 391 -10.50 3.15 -31.59
N GLY A 392 -9.44 3.13 -30.79
CA GLY A 392 -9.02 2.00 -29.97
C GLY A 392 -9.37 2.23 -28.52
#